data_AF-A0A1H8YDB6-F1
#
_entry.id   AF-A0A1H8YDB6-F1
#
_cell.length_a   1.000
_cell.length_b   1.000
_cell.length_c   1.000
_cell.angle_alpha   90.00
_cell.angle_beta   90.00
_cell.angle_gamma   90.00
#
_symmetry.space_group_name_H-M   'P 1'
#
loop_
_entity.id
_entity.type
_entity.pdbx_description
1 polymer ?
#
loop_
_entity_poly.entity_id
_entity_poly.type
_entity_poly.pdbx_seq_one_letter_code
_entity_poly.pdbx_strand_id
1 'polypeptide(L)'
;MSDFSASEKHGLAQRIDRFIKGLERSKRAPNRRESHHVVAALRCLHDGRYEEGRLAMINAERVAPLPPEAANLVKSNEPESVHELRAALDAILAGSG
;
A
#
# COMPACT_ATOMS: atom_id res chain seq x y z
N MET A 1 -0.90 6.98 -26.29
CA MET A 1 -0.96 5.71 -25.52
C MET A 1 -0.75 6.04 -24.04
N SER A 2 -1.58 6.95 -23.50
CA SER A 2 -1.32 7.64 -22.21
C SER A 2 -2.46 7.48 -21.20
N ASP A 3 -3.67 7.14 -21.65
CA ASP A 3 -4.86 7.04 -20.80
C ASP A 3 -4.88 5.79 -19.91
N PHE A 4 -4.21 4.72 -20.33
CA PHE A 4 -4.12 3.47 -19.56
C PHE A 4 -3.37 3.68 -18.24
N SER A 5 -2.22 4.37 -18.27
CA SER A 5 -1.42 4.68 -17.07
C SER A 5 -2.20 5.50 -16.04
N ALA A 6 -3.00 6.47 -16.48
CA ALA A 6 -3.83 7.28 -15.58
C ALA A 6 -4.95 6.45 -14.92
N SER A 7 -5.62 5.58 -15.69
CA SER A 7 -6.65 4.67 -15.18
C SER A 7 -6.07 3.66 -14.19
N GLU A 8 -4.90 3.09 -14.50
CA GLU A 8 -4.21 2.13 -13.64
C GLU A 8 -3.74 2.75 -12.33
N LYS A 9 -3.17 3.97 -12.41
CA LYS A 9 -2.82 4.77 -11.23
C LYS A 9 -4.03 5.02 -10.35
N HIS A 10 -5.13 5.48 -10.94
CA HIS A 10 -6.36 5.76 -10.20
C HIS A 10 -6.93 4.51 -9.55
N GLY A 11 -6.97 3.39 -10.28
CA GLY A 11 -7.45 2.11 -9.77
C GLY A 11 -6.63 1.60 -8.58
N LEU A 12 -5.29 1.69 -8.67
CA LEU A 12 -4.42 1.31 -7.55
C LEU A 12 -4.60 2.23 -6.34
N ALA A 13 -4.58 3.55 -6.54
CA ALA A 13 -4.79 4.52 -5.47
C ALA A 13 -6.13 4.32 -4.76
N GLN A 14 -7.21 4.09 -5.52
CA GLN A 14 -8.53 3.83 -4.97
C GLN A 14 -8.56 2.55 -4.14
N ARG A 15 -7.84 1.50 -4.56
CA ARG A 15 -7.76 0.25 -3.81
C ARG A 15 -7.04 0.42 -2.47
N ILE A 16 -5.91 1.13 -2.48
CA ILE A 16 -5.17 1.48 -1.25
C ILE A 16 -6.06 2.31 -0.32
N ASP A 17 -6.74 3.35 -0.83
CA ASP A 17 -7.65 4.20 -0.05
C ASP A 17 -8.76 3.38 0.64
N ARG A 18 -9.42 2.47 -0.09
CA ARG A 18 -10.46 1.61 0.48
C ARG A 18 -9.95 0.73 1.61
N PHE A 19 -8.75 0.18 1.45
CA PHE A 19 -8.13 -0.65 2.49
C PHE A 19 -7.87 0.16 3.76
N ILE A 20 -7.23 1.34 3.64
CA ILE A 20 -6.95 2.24 4.75
C ILE A 20 -8.26 2.68 5.43
N LYS A 21 -9.28 3.07 4.67
CA LYS A 21 -10.61 3.40 5.21
C LYS A 21 -11.24 2.24 5.99
N GLY A 22 -11.03 1.00 5.55
CA GLY A 22 -11.47 -0.18 6.28
C GLY A 22 -10.81 -0.31 7.66
N LEU A 23 -9.50 -0.04 7.74
CA LEU A 23 -8.76 -0.02 9.01
C LEU A 23 -9.23 1.10 9.93
N GLU A 24 -9.40 2.32 9.39
CA GLU A 24 -9.88 3.49 10.14
C GLU A 24 -11.28 3.23 10.73
N ARG A 25 -12.21 2.73 9.92
CA ARG A 25 -13.59 2.42 10.35
C ARG A 25 -13.65 1.34 11.43
N SER A 26 -12.80 0.33 11.31
CA SER A 26 -12.70 -0.74 12.31
C SER A 26 -11.85 -0.36 13.53
N LYS A 27 -11.24 0.83 13.54
CA LYS A 27 -10.35 1.33 14.61
C LYS A 27 -9.23 0.35 14.96
N ARG A 28 -8.72 -0.39 13.97
CA ARG A 28 -7.62 -1.34 14.17
C ARG A 28 -6.34 -0.87 13.51
N ALA A 29 -5.22 -1.25 14.08
CA ALA A 29 -3.94 -1.16 13.40
C ALA A 29 -3.83 -2.25 12.30
N PRO A 30 -3.10 -1.98 11.20
CA PRO A 30 -2.67 -3.03 10.29
C PRO A 30 -1.71 -3.96 11.03
N ASN A 31 -1.73 -5.24 10.71
CA ASN A 31 -0.69 -6.15 11.15
C ASN A 31 0.58 -5.97 10.31
N ARG A 32 1.69 -6.59 10.73
CA ARG A 32 2.99 -6.49 10.06
C ARG A 32 2.95 -6.89 8.58
N ARG A 33 2.17 -7.91 8.21
CA ARG A 33 2.06 -8.37 6.81
C ARG A 33 1.28 -7.40 5.96
N GLU A 34 0.14 -6.94 6.46
CA GLU A 34 -0.68 -5.93 5.81
C GLU A 34 0.12 -4.65 5.59
N SER A 35 0.75 -4.14 6.64
CA SER A 35 1.58 -2.94 6.59
C SER A 35 2.70 -3.07 5.54
N HIS A 36 3.44 -4.17 5.56
CA HIS A 36 4.50 -4.41 4.57
C HIS A 36 4.00 -4.36 3.12
N HIS A 37 2.92 -5.07 2.83
CA HIS A 37 2.37 -5.15 1.48
C HIS A 37 1.73 -3.82 1.04
N VAL A 38 1.10 -3.06 1.95
CA VAL A 38 0.58 -1.72 1.64
C VAL A 38 1.71 -0.74 1.37
N VAL A 39 2.80 -0.77 2.14
CA VAL A 39 4.00 0.05 1.88
C VAL A 39 4.60 -0.28 0.52
N ALA A 40 4.67 -1.57 0.16
CA ALA A 40 5.12 -1.98 -1.17
C ALA A 40 4.20 -1.43 -2.27
N ALA A 41 2.88 -1.47 -2.08
CA ALA A 41 1.91 -0.92 -3.02
C ALA A 41 2.04 0.61 -3.18
N LEU A 42 2.26 1.35 -2.09
CA LEU A 42 2.49 2.80 -2.10
C LEU A 42 3.76 3.16 -2.88
N ARG A 43 4.86 2.43 -2.68
CA ARG A 43 6.10 2.62 -3.46
C ARG A 43 5.86 2.36 -4.95
N CYS A 44 5.14 1.28 -5.28
CA CYS A 44 4.79 0.97 -6.65
C CYS A 44 3.90 2.04 -7.30
N LEU A 45 2.94 2.59 -6.54
CA LEU A 45 2.10 3.71 -6.99
C LEU A 45 2.94 4.96 -7.29
N HIS A 46 3.92 5.27 -6.43
CA HIS A 46 4.83 6.39 -6.63
C HIS A 46 5.73 6.21 -7.86
N ASP A 47 6.26 5.00 -8.06
CA ASP A 47 7.20 4.68 -9.15
C ASP A 47 6.50 4.42 -10.50
N GLY A 48 5.16 4.45 -10.57
CA GLY A 48 4.41 4.13 -11.78
C GLY A 48 4.33 2.62 -12.12
N ARG A 49 4.68 1.75 -11.17
CA ARG A 49 4.68 0.27 -11.29
C ARG A 49 3.34 -0.32 -10.89
N TYR A 50 2.30 -0.04 -11.67
CA TYR A 50 0.92 -0.27 -11.21
C TYR A 50 0.53 -1.75 -11.06
N GLU A 51 1.05 -2.64 -11.92
CA GLU A 51 0.73 -4.07 -11.83
C GLU A 51 1.34 -4.71 -10.58
N GLU A 52 2.61 -4.39 -10.28
CA GLU A 52 3.27 -4.83 -9.06
C GLU A 52 2.56 -4.28 -7.82
N GLY A 53 2.10 -3.03 -7.87
CA GLY A 53 1.30 -2.42 -6.81
C GLY A 53 -0.05 -3.12 -6.60
N ARG A 54 -0.72 -3.56 -7.67
CA ARG A 54 -1.95 -4.36 -7.58
C ARG A 54 -1.70 -5.71 -6.92
N LEU A 55 -0.63 -6.40 -7.29
CA LEU A 55 -0.23 -7.66 -6.67
C LEU A 55 0.09 -7.49 -5.19
N ALA A 56 0.80 -6.41 -4.83
CA ALA A 56 1.07 -6.08 -3.44
C ALA A 56 -0.23 -5.86 -2.63
N MET A 57 -1.22 -5.15 -3.19
CA MET A 57 -2.52 -5.00 -2.52
C MET A 57 -3.29 -6.32 -2.36
N ILE A 58 -3.25 -7.21 -3.34
CA ILE A 58 -3.84 -8.55 -3.22
C ILE A 58 -3.19 -9.31 -2.05
N ASN A 59 -1.87 -9.20 -1.90
CA ASN A 59 -1.13 -9.81 -0.81
C ASN A 59 -1.46 -9.18 0.56
N ALA A 60 -1.64 -7.86 0.62
CA ALA A 60 -2.07 -7.15 1.83
C ALA A 60 -3.46 -7.65 2.28
N GLU A 61 -4.43 -7.65 1.38
CA GLU A 61 -5.82 -8.07 1.64
C GLU A 61 -5.91 -9.54 2.07
N ARG A 62 -5.04 -10.40 1.54
CA ARG A 62 -4.97 -11.83 1.90
C ARG A 62 -4.07 -12.11 3.10
N VAL A 63 -3.40 -11.11 3.66
CA VAL A 63 -2.44 -11.28 4.76
C VAL A 63 -1.36 -12.32 4.38
N ALA A 64 -0.91 -12.26 3.12
CA ALA A 64 0.06 -13.18 2.54
C ALA A 64 1.38 -13.15 3.33
N PRO A 65 2.12 -14.28 3.38
CA PRO A 65 3.40 -14.32 4.08
C PRO A 65 4.35 -13.26 3.53
N LEU A 66 5.22 -12.77 4.42
CA LEU A 66 6.31 -11.89 4.00
C LEU A 66 7.32 -12.69 3.16
N PRO A 67 7.95 -12.06 2.15
CA PRO A 67 9.13 -12.63 1.51
C PRO A 67 10.19 -12.99 2.56
N PRO A 68 10.95 -14.07 2.39
CA PRO A 68 11.97 -14.50 3.36
C PRO A 68 12.95 -13.38 3.74
N GLU A 69 13.32 -12.54 2.77
CA GLU A 69 14.23 -11.41 2.94
C GLU A 69 13.64 -10.35 3.88
N ALA A 70 12.34 -10.08 3.76
CA ALA A 70 11.61 -9.13 4.60
C ALA A 70 11.23 -9.71 5.97
N ALA A 71 11.02 -11.03 6.06
CA ALA A 71 10.75 -11.72 7.31
C ALA A 71 11.95 -11.59 8.28
N ASN A 72 13.16 -11.68 7.74
CA ASN A 72 14.43 -11.64 8.49
C ASN A 72 14.92 -10.22 8.81
N LEU A 73 14.36 -9.18 8.17
CA LEU A 73 14.68 -7.79 8.48
C LEU A 73 13.98 -7.36 9.77
N VAL A 74 14.74 -7.36 10.86
CA VAL A 74 14.35 -6.93 12.23
C VAL A 74 14.20 -5.40 12.35
N LYS A 75 14.45 -4.63 11.28
CA LYS A 75 14.39 -3.16 11.34
C LYS A 75 12.94 -2.69 11.50
N SER A 76 12.59 -2.43 12.77
CA SER A 76 11.30 -2.02 13.28
C SER A 76 10.23 -3.12 13.19
N ASN A 77 10.03 -3.84 14.29
CA ASN A 77 8.96 -4.84 14.43
C ASN A 77 7.56 -4.20 14.47
N GLU A 78 7.50 -2.86 14.47
CA GLU A 78 6.26 -2.10 14.53
C GLU A 78 5.72 -1.87 13.11
N PRO A 79 4.50 -2.35 12.80
CA PRO A 79 3.85 -2.03 11.55
C PRO A 79 3.61 -0.52 11.46
N GLU A 80 3.76 0.04 10.25
CA GLU A 80 3.30 1.41 9.95
C GLU A 80 1.84 1.56 10.41
N SER A 81 1.58 2.61 11.16
CA SER A 81 0.25 2.95 11.62
C SER A 81 -0.68 3.30 10.46
N VAL A 82 -1.99 3.22 10.69
CA VAL A 82 -3.00 3.64 9.71
C VAL A 82 -2.79 5.11 9.28
N HIS A 83 -2.35 5.96 10.22
CA HIS A 83 -2.08 7.37 9.95
C HIS A 83 -0.87 7.57 9.02
N GLU A 84 0.21 6.82 9.22
CA GLU A 84 1.39 6.87 8.34
C GLU A 84 1.04 6.39 6.92
N LEU A 85 0.28 5.30 6.80
CA LEU A 85 -0.19 4.81 5.49
C LEU A 85 -1.09 5.84 4.78
N ARG A 86 -1.99 6.50 5.51
CA ARG A 86 -2.84 7.58 5.00
C ARG A 86 -2.00 8.75 4.50
N ALA A 87 -1.10 9.25 5.35
CA ALA A 87 -0.25 10.39 5.02
C ALA A 87 0.64 10.10 3.79
N ALA A 88 1.17 8.89 3.67
CA ALA A 88 1.95 8.47 2.52
C ALA A 88 1.13 8.46 1.22
N LEU A 89 -0.11 7.94 1.26
CA LEU A 89 -1.01 7.98 0.10
C LEU A 89 -1.31 9.42 -0.33
N ASP A 90 -1.67 10.27 0.63
CA ASP A 90 -2.03 11.67 0.35
C ASP A 90 -0.84 12.44 -0.24
N ALA A 91 0.37 12.22 0.27
CA ALA A 91 1.60 12.82 -0.26
C ALA A 91 1.87 12.42 -1.72
N ILE A 92 1.68 11.14 -2.07
CA ILE A 92 1.86 10.64 -3.44
C ILE A 92 0.83 11.28 -4.39
N LEU A 93 -0.42 11.42 -3.95
CA LEU A 93 -1.49 12.01 -4.76
C LEU A 93 -1.34 13.52 -4.92
N ALA A 94 -0.82 14.22 -3.90
CA ALA A 94 -0.55 15.66 -3.96
C ALA A 94 0.67 16.00 -4.84
N GLY A 95 1.71 15.17 -4.82
CA GLY A 95 2.92 15.33 -5.66
C GLY A 95 2.76 14.87 -7.10
N SER A 96 1.56 14.46 -7.50
CA SER A 96 1.23 13.93 -8.83
C SER A 96 0.62 14.97 -9.79
N GLY A 97 0.62 16.25 -9.40
CA GLY A 97 0.06 17.39 -10.15
C GLY A 97 1.09 18.13 -10.98
#